data_AF-A0AA40TSI0-F1
#
_entry.id   AF-A0AA40TSI0-F1
#
_cell.length_a   1.000
_cell.length_b   1.000
_cell.length_c   1.000
_cell.angle_alpha   90.00
_cell.angle_beta   90.00
_cell.angle_gamma   90.00
#
_symmetry.space_group_name_H-M   'P 1'
#
loop_
_entity.id
_entity.type
_entity.pdbx_description
1 polymer ?
#
loop_
_entity_poly.entity_id
_entity_poly.type
_entity_poly.pdbx_seq_one_letter_code
_entity_poly.pdbx_strand_id
1 'polypeptide(L)' 'MLRRIKEVRITEADIMEAARTTQGIVEMKDIKYAFIERNGAISIISAT' A
#
# COMPACT_ATOMS: atom_id res chain seq x y z
N MET A 1 -14.68 9.36 -3.77
CA MET A 1 -14.49 8.18 -4.64
C MET A 1 -13.05 8.16 -5.15
N LEU A 2 -12.12 7.71 -4.30
CA LEU A 2 -10.68 7.65 -4.60
C LEU A 2 -10.43 6.52 -5.62
N ARG A 3 -10.30 6.89 -6.88
CA ARG A 3 -9.86 5.98 -7.95
C ARG A 3 -8.42 6.32 -8.31
N ARG A 4 -7.52 5.34 -8.22
CA ARG A 4 -6.50 4.99 -9.24
C ARG A 4 -5.64 3.80 -8.77
N ILE A 5 -6.25 2.62 -8.71
CA ILE A 5 -5.57 1.35 -8.99
C ILE A 5 -6.08 0.90 -10.36
N LYS A 6 -5.66 1.58 -11.44
CA LYS A 6 -6.16 1.26 -12.79
C LYS A 6 -5.10 1.12 -13.88
N GLU A 7 -3.83 1.27 -13.55
CA GLU A 7 -2.74 1.13 -14.53
C GLU A 7 -1.64 0.15 -14.10
N VAL A 8 -1.57 -0.20 -12.82
CA VAL A 8 -0.65 -1.23 -12.31
C VAL A 8 -1.48 -2.36 -11.70
N ARG A 9 -1.12 -3.61 -11.99
CA ARG A 9 -1.74 -4.83 -11.44
C ARG A 9 -1.42 -5.02 -9.95
N ILE A 10 -1.49 -3.96 -9.16
CA ILE A 10 -1.29 -4.01 -7.72
C ILE A 10 -2.62 -4.36 -7.08
N THR A 11 -2.58 -5.38 -6.24
CA THR A 11 -3.70 -5.86 -5.46
C THR A 11 -3.61 -5.36 -4.03
N GLU A 12 -4.70 -5.46 -3.28
CA GLU A 12 -4.69 -5.20 -1.84
C GLU A 12 -3.71 -6.12 -1.10
N ALA A 13 -3.48 -7.34 -1.61
CA ALA A 13 -2.53 -8.28 -1.02
C ALA A 13 -1.09 -7.76 -1.11
N ASP A 14 -0.69 -7.19 -2.25
CA ASP A 14 0.64 -6.61 -2.43
C ASP A 14 0.87 -5.43 -1.48
N ILE A 15 -0.16 -4.58 -1.32
CA ILE A 15 -0.13 -3.45 -0.37
C ILE A 15 0.04 -3.97 1.06
N MET A 16 -0.73 -4.98 1.45
CA MET A 16 -0.68 -5.55 2.80
C MET A 16 0.64 -6.28 3.07
N GLU A 17 1.24 -6.95 2.08
CA GLU A 17 2.56 -7.57 2.22
C GLU A 17 3.65 -6.53 2.51
N ALA A 18 3.66 -5.43 1.75
CA ALA A 18 4.58 -4.33 1.97
C ALA A 18 4.37 -3.68 3.35
N ALA A 19 3.12 -3.43 3.74
CA ALA A 19 2.78 -2.81 5.02
C ALA A 19 3.20 -3.67 6.22
N ARG A 20 2.98 -4.99 6.15
CA ARG A 20 3.42 -5.94 7.19
C ARG A 20 4.94 -6.01 7.28
N THR A 21 5.62 -6.10 6.14
CA THR A 21 7.08 -6.29 6.09
C THR A 21 7.84 -5.04 6.53
N THR A 22 7.34 -3.86 6.19
CA THR A 22 8.06 -2.59 6.45
C THR A 22 7.69 -1.92 7.76
N GLN A 23 6.44 -2.05 8.20
CA GLN A 23 5.90 -1.28 9.33
C GLN A 23 5.10 -2.14 10.33
N GLY A 24 4.93 -3.44 10.10
CA GLY A 24 4.17 -4.32 10.98
C GLY A 24 2.67 -4.08 11.00
N ILE A 25 2.12 -3.35 10.04
CA ILE A 25 0.69 -3.05 9.94
C ILE A 25 -0.06 -4.31 9.50
N VAL A 26 -1.10 -4.71 10.24
CA VAL A 26 -1.87 -5.93 9.96
C VAL A 26 -3.28 -5.67 9.40
N GLU A 27 -3.78 -4.44 9.50
CA GLU A 27 -5.11 -4.06 9.00
C GLU A 27 -5.04 -2.90 8.00
N MET A 28 -5.84 -2.99 6.93
CA MET A 28 -5.88 -1.97 5.85
C MET A 28 -6.33 -0.59 6.37
N LYS A 29 -7.19 -0.54 7.40
CA LYS A 29 -7.68 0.72 7.98
C LYS A 29 -6.56 1.57 8.61
N ASP A 30 -5.43 0.95 8.93
CA ASP A 30 -4.27 1.62 9.53
C ASP A 30 -3.31 2.14 8.44
N ILE A 31 -3.70 2.08 7.17
CA ILE A 31 -2.96 2.63 6.02
C ILE A 31 -3.67 3.88 5.52
N LYS A 32 -2.98 5.02 5.56
CA LYS A 32 -3.47 6.30 5.02
C LYS A 32 -3.22 6.42 3.53
N TYR A 33 -2.02 6.02 3.08
CA TYR A 33 -1.64 6.03 1.67
C TYR A 33 -0.73 4.84 1.34
N ALA A 34 -0.85 4.36 0.10
CA ALA A 34 0.07 3.43 -0.51
C ALA A 34 0.41 3.93 -1.92
N PHE A 35 1.68 3.97 -2.29
CA PHE A 35 2.13 4.40 -3.62
C PHE A 35 3.32 3.59 -4.10
N ILE A 36 3.42 3.49 -5.42
CA ILE A 36 4.43 2.69 -6.11
C ILE A 36 5.58 3.60 -6.49
N GLU A 37 6.79 3.20 -6.13
CA GLU A 37 8.01 3.87 -6.51
C GLU A 37 8.47 3.46 -7.91
N ARG A 38 9.42 4.21 -8.49
CA ARG A 38 9.97 3.91 -9.83
C ARG A 38 10.63 2.55 -9.93
N ASN A 39 11.10 1.99 -8.80
CA ASN A 39 11.72 0.67 -8.70
C ASN A 39 10.69 -0.46 -8.51
N GLY A 40 9.40 -0.15 -8.40
CA GLY A 40 8.33 -1.13 -8.15
C GLY A 40 8.06 -1.44 -6.68
N ALA A 41 8.79 -0.83 -5.73
CA ALA A 41 8.49 -0.96 -4.31
C ALA A 41 7.18 -0.23 -3.96
N ILE A 42 6.48 -0.74 -2.94
CA ILE A 42 5.29 -0.12 -2.38
C ILE A 42 5.68 0.58 -1.09
N SER A 43 5.55 1.90 -1.08
CA SER A 43 5.73 2.72 0.10
C SER A 43 4.39 2.94 0.81
N ILE A 44 4.41 2.85 2.14
CA ILE A 44 3.23 2.88 3.00
C ILE A 44 3.31 4.08 3.94
N ILE A 45 2.22 4.84 4.04
CA ILE A 45 2.03 5.87 5.07
C ILE A 45 0.90 5.39 5.98
N SER A 46 1.19 5.19 7.27
CA SER A 46 0.19 4.77 8.24
C SER A 46 -0.87 5.85 8.50
N ALA A 47 -2.08 5.41 8.83
CA ALA A 47 -3.10 6.26 9.42
C ALA A 47 -2.72 6.45 10.90
N THR A 48 -2.21 7.63 11.22
CA THR A 48 -2.10 8.09 12.61
C THR A 48 -3.48 8.37 13.17
#